data_AF-A0AA39ZS85-F1
#
_entry.id   AF-A0AA39ZS85-F1
#
_cell.length_a   1.000
_cell.length_b   1.000
_cell.length_c   1.000
_cell.angle_alpha   90.00
_cell.angle_beta   90.00
_cell.angle_gamma   90.00
#
_symmetry.space_group_name_H-M   'P 1'
#
loop_
_entity.id
_entity.type
_entity.pdbx_description
1 polymer ?
#
loop_
_entity_poly.entity_id
_entity_poly.type
_entity_poly.pdbx_seq_one_letter_code
_entity_poly.pdbx_strand_id
1 'polypeptide(L)'
;MPLSPLPHRQPRWPCIFQHPRQFDRESENKSYLDYLKDLGHYFTGSDSESDGTAQSDCDEEGGDEEDADEENADEEDSGPEAELPSAVRRFVRGTGVENRVDPHLDAVVKFVEHSIHSSKHDVERELPLIAIVDDRRNDANARGPVHRPGKPHHGGLTKAQLTEVLNTPRPHPTHDLMLQDRYLPDLDATGIEVLASTAPSSQREALLTLFRHHVKLSPSIGVALAIRGFQTFVLHIHLPFFALRNHRELCRDMRQNSDGKPLRNSWALDCLPTSSRYSSSDTKWCLYEAQTSVTLIGIEDCIWTAYGIMDTYFDPRSGPEAAGHAFYRDARGYFLMVVEARAYQIGEEFDLLFNVIEETISRRTYLRHSNYHFLASRRDIRDFVNT
;
A
#
# COMPACT_ATOMS: atom_id res chain seq x y z
N MET A 1 -38.13 -21.31 -26.58
CA MET A 1 -38.60 -21.35 -25.18
C MET A 1 -37.79 -20.34 -24.39
N PRO A 2 -38.41 -19.36 -23.71
CA PRO A 2 -37.67 -18.43 -22.87
C PRO A 2 -37.17 -19.17 -21.63
N LEU A 3 -35.85 -19.14 -21.41
CA LEU A 3 -35.24 -19.65 -20.18
C LEU A 3 -35.74 -18.79 -19.02
N SER A 4 -36.48 -19.40 -18.09
CA SER A 4 -36.87 -18.73 -16.85
C SER A 4 -35.61 -18.29 -16.09
N PRO A 5 -35.55 -17.05 -15.59
CA PRO A 5 -34.40 -16.61 -14.79
C PRO A 5 -34.31 -17.50 -13.55
N LEU A 6 -33.17 -18.17 -13.40
CA LEU A 6 -32.88 -18.93 -12.19
C LEU A 6 -32.99 -17.99 -10.98
N PRO A 7 -33.64 -18.41 -9.88
CA PRO A 7 -33.69 -17.58 -8.68
C PRO A 7 -32.26 -17.25 -8.25
N HIS A 8 -31.93 -15.96 -8.19
CA HIS A 8 -30.66 -15.46 -7.71
C HIS A 8 -30.47 -15.90 -6.24
N ARG A 9 -29.94 -17.10 -6.02
CA ARG A 9 -29.36 -17.47 -4.74
C ARG A 9 -28.17 -16.56 -4.54
N GLN A 10 -28.35 -15.52 -3.73
CA GLN A 10 -27.25 -14.68 -3.31
C GLN A 10 -26.18 -15.58 -2.69
N PRO A 11 -24.95 -15.59 -3.22
CA PRO A 11 -23.90 -16.41 -2.68
C PRO A 11 -23.62 -15.98 -1.25
N ARG A 12 -23.86 -16.87 -0.29
CA ARG A 12 -23.71 -16.60 1.15
C ARG A 12 -22.25 -16.69 1.57
N TRP A 13 -21.83 -15.87 2.53
CA TRP A 13 -20.56 -16.05 3.24
C TRP A 13 -20.48 -17.45 3.85
N PRO A 14 -19.30 -18.09 3.92
CA PRO A 14 -19.15 -19.32 4.70
C PRO A 14 -19.67 -19.12 6.12
N CYS A 15 -20.41 -20.10 6.66
CA CYS A 15 -21.13 -19.95 7.93
C CYS A 15 -20.21 -19.54 9.11
N ILE A 16 -18.91 -19.86 9.03
CA ILE A 16 -17.90 -19.48 10.03
C ILE A 16 -17.73 -17.96 10.19
N PHE A 17 -18.11 -17.15 9.19
CA PHE A 17 -18.04 -15.68 9.24
C PHE A 17 -19.37 -15.02 9.62
N GLN A 18 -20.42 -15.80 9.88
CA GLN A 18 -21.76 -15.30 10.22
C GLN A 18 -22.03 -15.28 11.74
N HIS A 19 -21.10 -15.78 12.54
CA HIS A 19 -21.26 -15.88 13.99
C HIS A 19 -20.28 -14.96 14.71
N PRO A 20 -20.74 -14.22 15.74
CA PRO A 20 -19.86 -13.41 16.57
C PRO A 20 -18.73 -14.25 17.15
N ARG A 21 -17.48 -13.80 17.01
CA ARG A 21 -16.32 -14.51 17.55
C ARG A 21 -15.83 -13.89 18.85
N GLN A 22 -15.31 -14.73 19.75
CA GLN A 22 -14.62 -14.25 20.94
C GLN A 22 -13.34 -13.56 20.49
N PHE A 23 -13.32 -12.25 20.67
CA PHE A 23 -12.36 -11.37 20.07
C PHE A 23 -11.67 -10.56 21.17
N ASP A 24 -10.38 -10.81 21.36
CA ASP A 24 -9.57 -10.04 22.31
C ASP A 24 -9.20 -8.69 21.69
N ARG A 25 -9.98 -7.70 22.11
CA ARG A 25 -9.88 -6.33 21.64
C ARG A 25 -8.58 -5.65 22.06
N GLU A 26 -8.07 -5.94 23.26
CA GLU A 26 -6.85 -5.31 23.75
C GLU A 26 -5.69 -5.72 22.86
N SER A 27 -5.63 -7.00 22.49
CA SER A 27 -4.68 -7.51 21.51
C SER A 27 -4.80 -6.88 20.12
N GLU A 28 -6.02 -6.54 19.66
CA GLU A 28 -6.19 -5.91 18.33
C GLU A 28 -5.92 -4.40 18.32
N ASN A 29 -6.08 -3.72 19.44
CA ASN A 29 -5.71 -2.31 19.57
C ASN A 29 -4.20 -2.12 19.75
N LYS A 30 -3.47 -3.19 20.02
CA LYS A 30 -2.03 -3.19 20.15
C LYS A 30 -1.36 -3.32 18.79
N SER A 31 -0.34 -2.48 18.54
CA SER A 31 0.49 -2.62 17.33
C SER A 31 1.26 -3.95 17.36
N TYR A 32 1.56 -4.49 16.18
CA TYR A 32 2.36 -5.70 16.07
C TYR A 32 3.75 -5.53 16.70
N LEU A 33 4.36 -4.35 16.54
CA LEU A 33 5.67 -4.07 17.11
C LEU A 33 5.65 -4.04 18.64
N ASP A 34 4.57 -3.52 19.25
CA ASP A 34 4.43 -3.57 20.70
C ASP A 34 4.08 -4.98 21.17
N TYR A 35 3.30 -5.75 20.41
CA TYR A 35 3.09 -7.18 20.66
C TYR A 35 4.42 -7.94 20.72
N LEU A 36 5.35 -7.67 19.79
CA LEU A 36 6.69 -8.27 19.79
C LEU A 36 7.52 -7.89 21.02
N LYS A 37 7.41 -6.66 21.53
CA LYS A 37 8.15 -6.22 22.73
C LYS A 37 7.72 -7.03 23.95
N ASP A 38 6.42 -7.20 24.17
CA ASP A 38 5.90 -8.02 25.28
C ASP A 38 6.34 -9.47 25.16
N LEU A 39 6.35 -10.03 23.93
CA LEU A 39 6.82 -11.39 23.71
C LEU A 39 8.31 -11.53 24.05
N GLY A 40 9.12 -10.53 23.73
CA GLY A 40 10.54 -10.50 24.07
C GLY A 40 10.80 -10.59 25.57
N HIS A 41 10.00 -9.87 26.38
CA HIS A 41 10.08 -9.94 27.84
C HIS A 41 9.79 -11.34 28.39
N TYR A 42 8.93 -12.13 27.72
CA TYR A 42 8.66 -13.51 28.12
C TYR A 42 9.84 -14.46 27.88
N PHE A 43 10.69 -14.20 26.88
CA PHE A 43 11.81 -15.09 26.55
C PHE A 43 13.13 -14.74 27.26
N THR A 44 13.29 -13.50 27.74
CA THR A 44 14.51 -13.08 28.43
C THR A 44 14.44 -13.22 29.96
N GLY A 45 13.28 -13.56 30.53
CA GLY A 45 13.04 -13.54 31.97
C GLY A 45 13.16 -14.87 32.72
N SER A 46 13.67 -15.95 32.11
CA SER A 46 13.59 -17.31 32.70
C SER A 46 14.86 -17.85 33.37
N ASP A 47 15.97 -17.10 33.46
CA ASP A 47 17.24 -17.62 33.98
C ASP A 47 17.85 -16.78 35.12
N SER A 48 17.10 -16.42 36.17
CA SER A 48 17.74 -15.94 37.41
C SER A 48 16.84 -15.96 38.66
N GLU A 49 16.21 -17.08 38.99
CA GLU A 49 15.77 -17.35 40.37
C GLU A 49 16.26 -18.73 40.80
N SER A 50 17.58 -18.83 41.03
CA SER A 50 18.18 -19.90 41.82
C SER A 50 18.09 -19.51 43.29
N ASP A 51 17.00 -19.94 43.92
CA ASP A 51 16.79 -19.91 45.37
C ASP A 51 17.73 -20.91 46.06
N GLY A 52 18.41 -20.45 47.12
CA GLY A 52 18.55 -21.22 48.35
C GLY A 52 19.80 -22.09 48.61
N THR A 53 20.63 -21.57 49.52
CA THR A 53 21.30 -22.27 50.65
C THR A 53 22.50 -23.20 50.41
N ALA A 54 23.68 -22.76 50.87
CA ALA A 54 24.31 -23.29 52.10
C ALA A 54 25.53 -22.45 52.51
N GLN A 55 25.42 -21.82 53.68
CA GLN A 55 26.54 -21.30 54.47
C GLN A 55 27.52 -22.43 54.80
N SER A 56 28.81 -22.18 54.57
CA SER A 56 29.91 -22.98 55.12
C SER A 56 31.06 -22.04 55.44
N ASP A 57 31.15 -21.68 56.72
CA ASP A 57 32.29 -21.00 57.33
C ASP A 57 33.50 -21.92 57.33
N CYS A 58 34.61 -21.49 56.73
CA CYS A 58 35.95 -22.03 56.97
C CYS A 58 36.96 -20.89 56.85
N ASP A 59 37.44 -20.41 58.00
CA ASP A 59 38.65 -19.61 58.14
C ASP A 59 39.87 -20.42 57.66
N GLU A 60 40.80 -19.80 56.94
CA GLU A 60 42.24 -19.99 57.18
C GLU A 60 43.09 -18.90 56.51
N GLU A 61 44.12 -18.52 57.26
CA GLU A 61 45.02 -17.37 57.11
C GLU A 61 46.03 -17.48 55.96
N GLY A 62 46.53 -16.31 55.55
CA GLY A 62 47.97 -16.12 55.31
C GLY A 62 48.43 -16.14 53.85
N GLY A 63 48.96 -15.02 53.38
CA GLY A 63 49.70 -14.94 52.13
C GLY A 63 49.97 -13.51 51.70
N ASP A 64 51.16 -13.03 52.06
CA ASP A 64 51.74 -11.73 51.76
C ASP A 64 51.88 -11.41 50.26
N GLU A 65 51.87 -10.10 50.00
CA GLU A 65 52.66 -9.32 49.03
C GLU A 65 52.81 -9.85 47.58
N GLU A 66 52.37 -9.05 46.59
CA GLU A 66 53.28 -8.20 45.80
C GLU A 66 52.54 -7.45 44.69
N ASP A 67 53.12 -6.30 44.34
CA ASP A 67 52.70 -5.27 43.40
C ASP A 67 52.39 -5.78 41.98
N ALA A 68 51.34 -5.22 41.37
CA ALA A 68 51.30 -4.99 39.92
C ALA A 68 50.18 -3.99 39.54
N ASP A 69 50.64 -2.80 39.15
CA ASP A 69 50.14 -1.98 38.05
C ASP A 69 48.66 -1.52 38.07
N GLU A 70 48.47 -0.33 38.66
CA GLU A 70 47.47 0.64 38.23
C GLU A 70 47.70 1.02 36.75
N GLU A 71 46.99 0.39 35.82
CA GLU A 71 46.76 0.99 34.50
C GLU A 71 45.34 0.75 33.99
N ASN A 72 44.74 1.88 33.58
CA ASN A 72 43.63 2.05 32.66
C ASN A 72 42.21 1.97 33.24
N ALA A 73 41.79 3.17 33.67
CA ALA A 73 40.42 3.61 33.68
C ALA A 73 39.68 3.23 32.39
N ASP A 74 38.60 2.48 32.55
CA ASP A 74 37.28 2.72 31.95
C ASP A 74 37.30 3.36 30.54
N GLU A 75 37.85 2.66 29.55
CA GLU A 75 37.28 2.69 28.21
C GLU A 75 36.02 1.81 28.25
N GLU A 76 34.90 2.40 28.64
CA GLU A 76 33.59 1.92 28.20
C GLU A 76 33.60 1.97 26.67
N ASP A 77 34.11 0.89 26.07
CA ASP A 77 33.89 0.50 24.68
C ASP A 77 32.38 0.40 24.51
N SER A 78 31.79 1.57 24.20
CA SER A 78 30.49 1.72 23.61
C SER A 78 30.61 1.14 22.20
N GLY A 79 30.75 -0.18 22.16
CA GLY A 79 30.68 -0.97 20.95
C GLY A 79 29.47 -0.49 20.15
N PRO A 80 29.59 -0.39 18.82
CA PRO A 80 28.65 0.34 17.99
C PRO A 80 27.25 -0.08 18.37
N GLU A 81 26.49 0.84 19.00
CA GLU A 81 25.08 0.65 19.35
C GLU A 81 24.45 0.00 18.13
N ALA A 82 24.16 -1.29 18.23
CA ALA A 82 23.76 -2.07 17.07
C ALA A 82 22.48 -1.44 16.56
N GLU A 83 22.58 -0.63 15.49
CA GLU A 83 21.50 0.24 15.03
C GLU A 83 20.24 -0.61 14.95
N LEU A 84 19.28 -0.28 15.84
CA LEU A 84 18.09 -1.10 15.99
C LEU A 84 17.45 -1.23 14.60
N PRO A 85 17.15 -2.46 14.15
CA PRO A 85 16.60 -2.68 12.82
C PRO A 85 15.33 -1.84 12.64
N SER A 86 15.20 -1.23 11.46
CA SER A 86 14.09 -0.37 11.10
C SER A 86 12.73 -1.00 11.47
N ALA A 87 11.74 -0.17 11.82
CA ALA A 87 10.40 -0.64 12.18
C ALA A 87 9.81 -1.60 11.12
N VAL A 88 10.02 -1.29 9.84
CA VAL A 88 9.61 -2.13 8.71
C VAL A 88 10.36 -3.46 8.69
N ARG A 89 11.67 -3.47 8.93
CA ARG A 89 12.45 -4.71 9.02
C ARG A 89 11.98 -5.60 10.17
N ARG A 90 11.66 -5.03 11.34
CA ARG A 90 11.06 -5.75 12.48
C ARG A 90 9.67 -6.30 12.12
N PHE A 91 8.85 -5.49 11.46
CA PHE A 91 7.51 -5.88 10.99
C PHE A 91 7.56 -7.03 9.99
N VAL A 92 8.49 -6.97 9.03
CA VAL A 92 8.72 -8.02 8.02
C VAL A 92 9.24 -9.31 8.66
N ARG A 93 10.26 -9.22 9.52
CA ARG A 93 10.90 -10.41 10.14
C ARG A 93 10.01 -11.09 11.18
N GLY A 94 9.20 -10.32 11.92
CA GLY A 94 8.35 -10.84 12.97
C GLY A 94 9.11 -11.42 14.17
N THR A 95 8.59 -12.51 14.74
CA THR A 95 9.12 -13.16 15.96
C THR A 95 10.40 -13.97 15.73
N GLY A 96 10.90 -14.07 14.50
CA GLY A 96 12.16 -14.78 14.20
C GLY A 96 12.06 -16.32 14.19
N VAL A 97 10.95 -16.91 14.62
CA VAL A 97 10.69 -18.37 14.48
C VAL A 97 10.51 -18.74 12.99
N GLU A 98 10.07 -17.78 12.19
CA GLU A 98 9.88 -17.88 10.74
C GLU A 98 11.17 -17.44 10.00
N ASN A 99 12.28 -18.13 10.19
CA ASN A 99 13.60 -17.77 9.62
C ASN A 99 13.71 -17.91 8.08
N ARG A 100 12.60 -17.94 7.34
CA ARG A 100 12.61 -17.85 5.87
C ARG A 100 12.46 -16.39 5.47
N VAL A 101 13.59 -15.76 5.17
CA VAL A 101 13.60 -14.45 4.52
C VAL A 101 12.95 -14.62 3.15
N ASP A 102 11.71 -14.17 3.00
CA ASP A 102 11.06 -14.07 1.69
C ASP A 102 11.81 -13.01 0.87
N PRO A 103 12.49 -13.38 -0.24
CA PRO A 103 13.22 -12.42 -1.08
C PRO A 103 12.31 -11.32 -1.63
N HIS A 104 10.99 -11.53 -1.63
CA HIS A 104 10.03 -10.53 -2.04
C HIS A 104 9.75 -9.48 -0.99
N LEU A 105 9.83 -9.81 0.29
CA LEU A 105 9.69 -8.84 1.38
C LEU A 105 10.96 -8.02 1.58
N ASP A 106 12.12 -8.59 1.23
CA ASP A 106 13.40 -7.86 1.19
C ASP A 106 13.34 -6.66 0.24
N ALA A 107 12.61 -6.76 -0.88
CA ALA A 107 12.39 -5.62 -1.78
C ALA A 107 11.62 -4.47 -1.12
N VAL A 108 10.65 -4.78 -0.23
CA VAL A 108 9.91 -3.76 0.53
C VAL A 108 10.81 -3.10 1.57
N VAL A 109 11.60 -3.88 2.30
CA VAL A 109 12.58 -3.37 3.27
C VAL A 109 13.58 -2.45 2.58
N LYS A 110 14.17 -2.90 1.47
CA LYS A 110 15.11 -2.11 0.67
C LYS A 110 14.51 -0.82 0.12
N PHE A 111 13.26 -0.87 -0.36
CA PHE A 111 12.53 0.31 -0.81
C PHE A 111 12.37 1.36 0.29
N VAL A 112 11.96 0.93 1.49
CA VAL A 112 11.75 1.83 2.62
C VAL A 112 13.08 2.39 3.13
N GLU A 113 14.05 1.52 3.38
CA GLU A 113 15.34 1.92 3.95
C GLU A 113 16.11 2.84 2.99
N HIS A 114 16.11 2.58 1.69
CA HIS A 114 16.74 3.47 0.70
C HIS A 114 16.14 4.88 0.75
N SER A 115 14.82 4.98 0.81
CA SER A 115 14.10 6.26 0.82
C SER A 115 14.39 7.07 2.10
N ILE A 116 14.47 6.41 3.26
CA ILE A 116 14.79 7.07 4.53
C ILE A 116 16.21 7.66 4.51
N HIS A 117 17.18 6.94 3.91
CA HIS A 117 18.56 7.42 3.80
C HIS A 117 18.69 8.58 2.81
N SER A 118 17.96 8.53 1.70
CA SER A 118 17.95 9.60 0.68
C SER A 118 17.32 10.91 1.21
N SER A 119 16.30 10.80 2.06
CA SER A 119 15.54 11.95 2.58
C SER A 119 16.27 12.81 3.63
N LYS A 120 17.42 12.37 4.17
CA LYS A 120 18.17 13.12 5.22
C LYS A 120 18.69 14.49 4.76
N HIS A 121 18.59 14.83 3.47
CA HIS A 121 19.09 16.09 2.89
C HIS A 121 18.02 17.12 2.47
N ASP A 122 16.71 16.81 2.54
CA ASP A 122 15.62 17.73 2.13
C ASP A 122 14.84 18.24 3.36
N VAL A 123 15.33 19.30 4.03
CA VAL A 123 14.82 19.76 5.35
C VAL A 123 13.67 20.78 5.27
N GLU A 124 13.22 21.26 4.10
CA GLU A 124 12.28 22.40 4.02
C GLU A 124 11.05 22.23 3.10
N ARG A 125 10.62 21.00 2.76
CA ARG A 125 9.36 20.82 2.02
C ARG A 125 8.15 20.71 2.95
N GLU A 126 7.04 21.35 2.57
CA GLU A 126 5.73 21.12 3.19
C GLU A 126 5.48 19.62 3.33
N LEU A 127 5.03 19.19 4.51
CA LEU A 127 4.83 17.78 4.81
C LEU A 127 3.79 17.20 3.83
N PRO A 128 4.17 16.23 2.98
CA PRO A 128 3.26 15.69 1.98
C PRO A 128 2.06 15.03 2.66
N LEU A 129 0.89 15.21 2.07
CA LEU A 129 -0.31 14.49 2.46
C LEU A 129 -0.21 13.08 1.88
N ILE A 130 -0.23 12.07 2.74
CA ILE A 130 0.07 10.67 2.37
C ILE A 130 -1.15 9.75 2.42
N ALA A 131 -2.26 10.18 3.04
CA ALA A 131 -3.43 9.34 3.18
C ALA A 131 -4.72 10.13 3.41
N ILE A 132 -5.85 9.47 3.18
CA ILE A 132 -7.17 9.85 3.69
C ILE A 132 -7.70 8.65 4.48
N VAL A 133 -8.22 8.93 5.68
CA VAL A 133 -8.92 7.93 6.50
C VAL A 133 -10.38 8.35 6.61
N ASP A 134 -11.26 7.41 6.26
CA ASP A 134 -12.70 7.55 6.39
C ASP A 134 -13.23 6.53 7.41
N ASP A 135 -13.48 7.03 8.62
CA ASP A 135 -14.03 6.28 9.76
C ASP A 135 -15.54 6.53 9.92
N ARG A 136 -16.26 6.90 8.84
CA ARG A 136 -17.69 7.20 8.94
C ARG A 136 -18.48 6.01 9.49
N ARG A 137 -19.01 6.19 10.70
CA ARG A 137 -19.94 5.26 11.33
C ARG A 137 -21.25 5.22 10.55
N ASN A 138 -21.76 4.03 10.28
CA ASN A 138 -23.04 3.87 9.59
C ASN A 138 -24.21 4.14 10.56
N ASP A 139 -24.54 5.42 10.77
CA ASP A 139 -25.67 5.84 11.62
C ASP A 139 -27.03 5.74 10.88
N ALA A 140 -27.18 4.91 9.85
CA ALA A 140 -28.44 4.78 9.08
C ALA A 140 -29.65 4.32 9.93
N ASN A 141 -29.44 3.85 11.16
CA ASN A 141 -30.49 3.49 12.12
C ASN A 141 -30.77 4.58 13.17
N ALA A 142 -30.08 5.72 13.18
CA ALA A 142 -30.34 6.82 14.10
C ALA A 142 -31.64 7.56 13.71
N ARG A 143 -32.79 6.93 13.96
CA ARG A 143 -34.11 7.59 13.99
C ARG A 143 -34.24 8.44 15.26
N GLY A 144 -33.42 9.47 15.38
CA GLY A 144 -33.48 10.45 16.46
C GLY A 144 -32.60 11.66 16.15
N PRO A 145 -32.92 12.87 16.66
CA PRO A 145 -32.24 14.12 16.32
C PRO A 145 -30.83 14.24 16.93
N VAL A 146 -30.20 13.13 17.34
CA VAL A 146 -28.83 13.12 17.83
C VAL A 146 -27.92 12.81 16.64
N HIS A 147 -27.74 13.82 15.79
CA HIS A 147 -26.54 13.90 14.96
C HIS A 147 -25.35 13.97 15.92
N ARG A 148 -24.75 12.83 16.26
CA ARG A 148 -23.31 12.87 16.51
C ARG A 148 -22.73 13.26 15.16
N PRO A 149 -22.07 14.42 15.03
CA PRO A 149 -21.41 14.74 13.78
C PRO A 149 -20.43 13.59 13.54
N GLY A 150 -20.67 12.80 12.49
CA GLY A 150 -19.62 11.93 11.96
C GLY A 150 -18.37 12.79 11.83
N LYS A 151 -17.22 12.30 12.32
CA LYS A 151 -15.98 13.09 12.26
C LYS A 151 -15.86 13.61 10.82
N PRO A 152 -15.73 14.93 10.61
CA PRO A 152 -15.59 15.48 9.28
C PRO A 152 -14.40 14.81 8.61
N HIS A 153 -14.48 14.59 7.29
CA HIS A 153 -13.35 14.09 6.51
C HIS A 153 -12.08 14.83 6.93
N HIS A 154 -11.05 14.09 7.33
CA HIS A 154 -9.81 14.70 7.84
C HIS A 154 -9.01 15.43 6.75
N GLY A 155 -9.52 15.52 5.52
CA GLY A 155 -8.74 15.95 4.37
C GLY A 155 -7.60 14.96 4.11
N GLY A 156 -6.60 15.39 3.35
CA GLY A 156 -5.33 14.67 3.30
C GLY A 156 -4.62 14.75 4.65
N LEU A 157 -4.04 13.64 5.09
CA LEU A 157 -3.31 13.47 6.34
C LEU A 157 -1.80 13.47 6.08
N THR A 158 -1.06 14.20 6.91
CA THR A 158 0.41 14.09 7.00
C THR A 158 0.83 12.79 7.72
N LYS A 159 2.14 12.46 7.69
CA LYS A 159 2.72 11.33 8.45
C LYS A 159 2.29 11.32 9.93
N ALA A 160 2.45 12.45 10.61
CA ALA A 160 2.17 12.56 12.03
C ALA A 160 0.67 12.37 12.31
N GLN A 161 -0.20 13.03 11.53
CA GLN A 161 -1.65 12.91 11.68
C GLN A 161 -2.14 11.50 11.37
N LEU A 162 -1.61 10.85 10.32
CA LEU A 162 -1.94 9.45 10.03
C LEU A 162 -1.53 8.54 11.18
N THR A 163 -0.31 8.70 11.70
CA THR A 163 0.19 7.91 12.84
C THR A 163 -0.71 8.08 14.07
N GLU A 164 -1.09 9.31 14.39
CA GLU A 164 -2.01 9.61 15.51
C GLU A 164 -3.38 8.97 15.32
N VAL A 165 -3.97 9.11 14.12
CA VAL A 165 -5.26 8.51 13.77
C VAL A 165 -5.22 6.99 13.89
N LEU A 166 -4.16 6.36 13.39
CA LEU A 166 -4.02 4.90 13.40
C LEU A 166 -3.71 4.31 14.79
N ASN A 167 -3.06 5.08 15.66
CA ASN A 167 -2.81 4.69 17.05
C ASN A 167 -4.02 4.96 17.97
N THR A 168 -5.01 5.70 17.51
CA THR A 168 -6.21 5.96 18.31
C THR A 168 -6.97 4.65 18.53
N PRO A 169 -7.20 4.23 19.79
CA PRO A 169 -7.91 2.99 20.07
C PRO A 169 -9.28 2.98 19.41
N ARG A 170 -9.64 1.85 18.81
CA ARG A 170 -10.92 1.75 18.12
C ARG A 170 -12.07 1.85 19.13
N PRO A 171 -13.14 2.61 18.83
CA PRO A 171 -14.32 2.70 19.70
C PRO A 171 -15.07 1.36 19.76
N HIS A 172 -15.73 1.08 20.88
CA HIS A 172 -16.50 -0.16 21.06
C HIS A 172 -17.55 -0.30 19.96
N PRO A 173 -17.57 -1.39 19.16
CA PRO A 173 -18.67 -1.66 18.26
C PRO A 173 -19.86 -2.05 19.14
N THR A 174 -20.61 -1.06 19.61
CA THR A 174 -21.93 -1.30 20.20
C THR A 174 -22.87 -1.67 19.06
N HIS A 175 -22.79 -2.91 18.56
CA HIS A 175 -23.60 -3.44 17.46
C HIS A 175 -23.56 -2.66 16.12
N ASP A 176 -22.80 -1.57 16.02
CA ASP A 176 -22.72 -0.71 14.85
C ASP A 176 -21.55 -1.12 13.95
N LEU A 177 -21.80 -1.05 12.64
CA LEU A 177 -20.84 -1.30 11.57
C LEU A 177 -19.56 -0.50 11.78
N MET A 178 -18.42 -1.21 11.83
CA MET A 178 -17.10 -0.59 11.86
C MET A 178 -16.48 -0.76 10.49
N LEU A 179 -16.67 0.26 9.66
CA LEU A 179 -16.08 0.40 8.34
C LEU A 179 -14.96 1.43 8.45
N GLN A 180 -13.77 1.05 8.00
CA GLN A 180 -12.63 1.95 7.95
C GLN A 180 -11.98 1.84 6.58
N ASP A 181 -12.12 2.91 5.79
CA ASP A 181 -11.53 3.02 4.47
C ASP A 181 -10.28 3.88 4.58
N ARG A 182 -9.13 3.31 4.20
CA ARG A 182 -7.85 3.99 4.19
C ARG A 182 -7.39 4.13 2.75
N TYR A 183 -7.41 5.34 2.24
CA TYR A 183 -6.94 5.67 0.90
C TYR A 183 -5.52 6.24 0.97
N LEU A 184 -4.57 5.64 0.29
CA LEU A 184 -3.16 6.04 0.26
C LEU A 184 -2.74 6.31 -1.19
N PRO A 185 -2.87 7.56 -1.67
CA PRO A 185 -2.38 7.92 -3.00
C PRO A 185 -0.86 7.82 -3.00
N ASP A 186 -0.30 7.27 -4.08
CA ASP A 186 1.14 7.19 -4.31
C ASP A 186 1.92 6.68 -3.10
N LEU A 187 1.51 5.51 -2.55
CA LEU A 187 2.12 4.95 -1.34
C LEU A 187 3.65 4.92 -1.45
N ASP A 188 4.29 5.66 -0.55
CA ASP A 188 5.73 5.84 -0.47
C ASP A 188 6.32 5.09 0.74
N ALA A 189 7.63 5.23 0.93
CA ALA A 189 8.32 4.63 2.06
C ALA A 189 7.77 5.09 3.42
N THR A 190 7.39 6.36 3.52
CA THR A 190 6.83 6.96 4.72
C THR A 190 5.49 6.33 5.08
N GLY A 191 4.59 6.18 4.10
CA GLY A 191 3.30 5.52 4.31
C GLY A 191 3.44 4.06 4.70
N ILE A 192 4.36 3.31 4.08
CA ILE A 192 4.65 1.93 4.48
C ILE A 192 5.16 1.86 5.92
N GLU A 193 6.06 2.76 6.31
CA GLU A 193 6.60 2.82 7.68
C GLU A 193 5.50 3.10 8.72
N VAL A 194 4.62 4.07 8.45
CA VAL A 194 3.48 4.37 9.33
C VAL A 194 2.54 3.16 9.44
N LEU A 195 2.19 2.53 8.32
CA LEU A 195 1.31 1.36 8.35
C LEU A 195 1.97 0.18 9.08
N ALA A 196 3.24 -0.09 8.83
CA ALA A 196 3.96 -1.18 9.51
C ALA A 196 4.12 -0.95 11.02
N SER A 197 4.31 0.30 11.45
CA SER A 197 4.47 0.63 12.87
C SER A 197 3.15 0.63 13.65
N THR A 198 2.04 0.92 12.99
CA THR A 198 0.71 1.05 13.63
C THR A 198 -0.20 -0.16 13.40
N ALA A 199 0.16 -1.07 12.48
CA ALA A 199 -0.67 -2.22 12.14
C ALA A 199 -0.86 -3.18 13.33
N PRO A 200 -2.11 -3.60 13.61
CA PRO A 200 -2.39 -4.71 14.50
C PRO A 200 -1.77 -6.02 14.01
N SER A 201 -1.47 -6.92 14.94
CA SER A 201 -0.95 -8.27 14.64
C SER A 201 -1.83 -9.04 13.65
N SER A 202 -3.15 -8.88 13.73
CA SER A 202 -4.13 -9.53 12.84
C SER A 202 -4.06 -9.07 11.38
N GLN A 203 -3.50 -7.89 11.13
CA GLN A 203 -3.45 -7.26 9.80
C GLN A 203 -2.08 -7.42 9.12
N ARG A 204 -1.07 -7.88 9.87
CA ARG A 204 0.33 -7.96 9.41
C ARG A 204 0.47 -8.67 8.07
N GLU A 205 -0.02 -9.90 7.96
CA GLU A 205 0.21 -10.72 6.78
C GLU A 205 -0.43 -10.13 5.52
N ALA A 206 -1.64 -9.58 5.66
CA ALA A 206 -2.36 -8.93 4.58
C ALA A 206 -1.65 -7.63 4.13
N LEU A 207 -1.09 -6.86 5.06
CA LEU A 207 -0.31 -5.66 4.75
C LEU A 207 1.03 -5.99 4.09
N LEU A 208 1.74 -7.04 4.54
CA LEU A 208 2.95 -7.51 3.89
C LEU A 208 2.67 -7.94 2.44
N THR A 209 1.58 -8.66 2.22
CA THR A 209 1.09 -9.04 0.89
C THR A 209 0.77 -7.81 0.04
N LEU A 210 0.06 -6.84 0.60
CA LEU A 210 -0.27 -5.56 -0.05
C LEU A 210 0.98 -4.81 -0.49
N PHE A 211 1.95 -4.61 0.42
CA PHE A 211 3.20 -3.91 0.11
C PHE A 211 4.00 -4.65 -0.95
N ARG A 212 4.12 -5.97 -0.83
CA ARG A 212 4.83 -6.80 -1.81
C ARG A 212 4.23 -6.63 -3.21
N HIS A 213 2.92 -6.79 -3.36
CA HIS A 213 2.28 -6.69 -4.66
C HIS A 213 2.31 -5.27 -5.22
N HIS A 214 2.16 -4.24 -4.38
CA HIS A 214 2.22 -2.86 -4.81
C HIS A 214 3.63 -2.43 -5.23
N VAL A 215 4.65 -2.66 -4.40
CA VAL A 215 6.03 -2.28 -4.71
C VAL A 215 6.53 -3.01 -5.96
N LYS A 216 6.22 -4.30 -6.13
CA LYS A 216 6.67 -5.10 -7.28
C LYS A 216 5.82 -4.98 -8.53
N LEU A 217 4.78 -4.17 -8.54
CA LEU A 217 3.83 -4.07 -9.64
C LEU A 217 3.24 -5.45 -10.05
N SER A 218 2.93 -6.30 -9.05
CA SER A 218 2.55 -7.69 -9.30
C SER A 218 1.03 -7.87 -9.31
N PRO A 219 0.42 -8.31 -10.42
CA PRO A 219 -1.01 -8.52 -10.51
C PRO A 219 -1.44 -9.70 -9.63
N SER A 220 -2.58 -9.56 -8.95
CA SER A 220 -3.12 -10.61 -8.10
C SER A 220 -4.58 -10.29 -7.74
N ILE A 221 -5.43 -11.30 -7.68
CA ILE A 221 -6.79 -11.21 -7.14
C ILE A 221 -7.02 -12.47 -6.32
N GLY A 222 -7.58 -12.33 -5.12
CA GLY A 222 -7.70 -13.48 -4.27
C GLY A 222 -8.50 -13.28 -3.00
N VAL A 223 -8.69 -14.41 -2.34
CA VAL A 223 -9.30 -14.52 -1.02
C VAL A 223 -8.39 -15.40 -0.18
N ALA A 224 -8.02 -14.91 1.00
CA ALA A 224 -7.32 -15.71 2.00
C ALA A 224 -8.16 -15.79 3.28
N LEU A 225 -8.28 -16.99 3.83
CA LEU A 225 -9.03 -17.24 5.06
C LEU A 225 -8.06 -17.82 6.08
N ALA A 226 -7.82 -17.10 7.18
CA ALA A 226 -6.99 -17.60 8.27
C ALA A 226 -7.79 -18.62 9.08
N ILE A 227 -7.37 -19.89 9.02
CA ILE A 227 -8.00 -21.01 9.75
C ILE A 227 -7.37 -21.19 11.15
N ARG A 228 -6.17 -20.65 11.37
CA ARG A 228 -5.42 -20.73 12.63
C ARG A 228 -5.06 -19.33 13.14
N GLY A 229 -4.99 -19.17 14.46
CA GLY A 229 -4.73 -17.88 15.09
C GLY A 229 -5.94 -16.95 15.02
N PHE A 230 -5.70 -15.65 14.81
CA PHE A 230 -6.76 -14.67 14.59
C PHE A 230 -7.49 -14.97 13.27
N GLN A 231 -8.71 -15.48 13.37
CA GLN A 231 -9.51 -15.87 12.20
C GLN A 231 -10.01 -14.64 11.45
N THR A 232 -9.20 -14.13 10.54
CA THR A 232 -9.54 -13.06 9.61
C THR A 232 -9.82 -13.62 8.22
N PHE A 233 -10.62 -12.90 7.45
CA PHE A 233 -10.65 -13.03 6.00
C PHE A 233 -9.91 -11.85 5.38
N VAL A 234 -9.31 -12.12 4.22
CA VAL A 234 -8.65 -11.12 3.39
C VAL A 234 -9.22 -11.24 1.99
N LEU A 235 -9.72 -10.13 1.45
CA LEU A 235 -10.08 -10.00 0.04
C LEU A 235 -9.10 -9.01 -0.59
N HIS A 236 -8.43 -9.37 -1.66
CA HIS A 236 -7.46 -8.47 -2.27
C HIS A 236 -7.53 -8.45 -3.79
N ILE A 237 -7.16 -7.31 -4.35
CA ILE A 237 -7.00 -7.10 -5.78
C ILE A 237 -5.84 -6.13 -6.04
N HIS A 238 -4.99 -6.47 -7.00
CA HIS A 238 -3.84 -5.71 -7.46
C HIS A 238 -3.89 -5.70 -8.98
N LEU A 239 -4.22 -4.55 -9.57
CA LEU A 239 -4.36 -4.37 -11.00
C LEU A 239 -3.32 -3.36 -11.51
N PRO A 240 -2.21 -3.82 -12.09
CA PRO A 240 -1.34 -3.01 -12.92
C PRO A 240 -2.07 -2.57 -14.19
N PHE A 241 -1.83 -1.34 -14.62
CA PHE A 241 -2.35 -0.79 -15.86
C PHE A 241 -1.41 0.31 -16.40
N PHE A 242 -1.71 0.79 -17.61
CA PHE A 242 -1.03 1.96 -18.16
C PHE A 242 -2.04 3.11 -18.30
N ALA A 243 -1.67 4.29 -17.79
CA ALA A 243 -2.44 5.51 -17.98
C ALA A 243 -1.84 6.33 -19.12
N LEU A 244 -2.67 6.68 -20.10
CA LEU A 244 -2.27 7.58 -21.19
C LEU A 244 -2.75 9.01 -20.87
N ARG A 245 -1.84 9.96 -20.79
CA ARG A 245 -2.19 11.38 -20.57
C ARG A 245 -1.50 12.28 -21.59
N ASN A 246 -2.08 13.47 -21.76
CA ASN A 246 -1.49 14.50 -22.61
C ASN A 246 -0.85 15.57 -21.71
N HIS A 247 0.47 15.53 -21.58
CA HIS A 247 1.22 16.46 -20.73
C HIS A 247 2.26 17.24 -21.53
N ARG A 248 2.61 18.43 -21.05
CA ARG A 248 3.74 19.20 -21.59
C ARG A 248 5.06 18.50 -21.27
N GLU A 249 5.19 18.07 -20.03
CA GLU A 249 6.37 17.40 -19.50
C GLU A 249 6.05 16.01 -18.99
N LEU A 250 7.04 15.13 -19.04
CA LEU A 250 6.91 13.78 -18.52
C LEU A 250 6.96 13.82 -17.00
N CYS A 251 5.82 13.59 -16.34
CA CYS A 251 5.78 13.32 -14.90
C CYS A 251 6.65 12.11 -14.57
N ARG A 252 7.59 12.25 -13.65
CA ARG A 252 8.39 11.13 -13.15
C ARG A 252 7.85 10.72 -11.79
N ASP A 253 7.74 9.42 -11.55
CA ASP A 253 7.47 8.93 -10.21
C ASP A 253 8.65 9.30 -9.30
N MET A 254 8.34 10.07 -8.26
CA MET A 254 9.32 10.56 -7.30
C MET A 254 9.71 9.49 -6.28
N ARG A 255 8.91 8.42 -6.15
CA ARG A 255 9.25 7.26 -5.32
C ARG A 255 10.36 6.49 -6.01
N GLN A 256 11.37 6.11 -5.25
CA GLN A 256 12.55 5.43 -5.81
C GLN A 256 12.71 4.04 -5.21
N ASN A 257 13.06 3.07 -6.05
CA ASN A 257 13.49 1.75 -5.63
C ASN A 257 14.90 1.82 -5.00
N SER A 258 15.40 0.67 -4.53
CA SER A 258 16.74 0.60 -3.93
C SER A 258 17.90 0.94 -4.87
N ASP A 259 17.65 0.93 -6.18
CA ASP A 259 18.62 1.27 -7.21
C ASP A 259 18.58 2.77 -7.59
N GLY A 260 17.80 3.58 -6.85
CA GLY A 260 17.56 5.00 -7.14
C GLY A 260 16.71 5.25 -8.39
N LYS A 261 16.12 4.21 -9.00
CA LYS A 261 15.23 4.33 -10.15
C LYS A 261 13.80 4.61 -9.70
N PRO A 262 13.00 5.33 -10.50
CA PRO A 262 11.57 5.49 -10.22
C PRO A 262 10.87 4.16 -9.97
N LEU A 263 9.96 4.13 -9.01
CA LEU A 263 9.15 2.95 -8.66
C LEU A 263 8.21 2.55 -9.81
N ARG A 264 7.79 3.52 -10.61
CA ARG A 264 7.01 3.35 -11.84
C ARG A 264 7.70 3.97 -13.03
N ASN A 265 7.63 3.29 -14.16
CA ASN A 265 8.17 3.79 -15.41
C ASN A 265 7.24 4.80 -16.07
N SER A 266 7.81 5.67 -16.91
CA SER A 266 7.06 6.68 -17.65
C SER A 266 7.73 6.92 -19.00
N TRP A 267 6.95 7.08 -20.05
CA TRP A 267 7.44 7.22 -21.42
C TRP A 267 6.77 8.38 -22.16
N ALA A 268 7.56 9.23 -22.81
CA ALA A 268 7.04 10.17 -23.80
C ALA A 268 6.87 9.43 -25.14
N LEU A 269 5.69 9.55 -25.74
CA LEU A 269 5.34 8.89 -27.00
C LEU A 269 5.40 9.89 -28.16
N ASP A 270 6.60 10.34 -28.48
CA ASP A 270 6.85 11.36 -29.53
C ASP A 270 6.41 10.89 -30.93
N CYS A 271 6.19 9.59 -31.11
CA CYS A 271 5.70 9.01 -32.34
C CYS A 271 4.19 9.22 -32.55
N LEU A 272 3.44 9.53 -31.50
CA LEU A 272 2.00 9.76 -31.55
C LEU A 272 1.73 11.23 -31.91
N PRO A 273 0.83 11.51 -32.86
CA PRO A 273 0.47 12.86 -33.20
C PRO A 273 -0.29 13.51 -32.03
N THR A 274 0.18 14.68 -31.59
CA THR A 274 -0.63 15.52 -30.71
C THR A 274 -1.83 16.02 -31.52
N SER A 275 -3.04 15.65 -31.12
CA SER A 275 -4.25 16.06 -31.85
C SER A 275 -4.40 17.58 -31.77
N SER A 276 -4.21 18.25 -32.90
CA SER A 276 -4.13 19.71 -33.01
C SER A 276 -5.47 20.43 -32.80
N ARG A 277 -6.56 19.71 -32.51
CA ARG A 277 -7.90 20.32 -32.41
C ARG A 277 -8.19 20.96 -31.06
N TYR A 278 -7.53 20.51 -29.97
CA TYR A 278 -7.82 20.99 -28.62
C TYR A 278 -6.61 21.10 -27.68
N SER A 279 -5.44 20.62 -28.10
CA SER A 279 -4.23 20.69 -27.27
C SER A 279 -3.38 21.89 -27.67
N SER A 280 -2.90 22.66 -26.68
CA SER A 280 -1.84 23.65 -26.89
C SER A 280 -0.67 22.98 -27.60
N SER A 281 -0.02 23.68 -28.53
CA SER A 281 0.99 23.15 -29.48
C SER A 281 2.23 22.48 -28.86
N ASP A 282 2.28 22.33 -27.54
CA ASP A 282 3.45 21.91 -26.77
C ASP A 282 3.17 20.71 -25.86
N THR A 283 2.05 20.01 -26.05
CA THR A 283 1.73 18.82 -25.28
C THR A 283 2.02 17.56 -26.09
N LYS A 284 2.38 16.49 -25.39
CA LYS A 284 2.67 15.18 -25.98
C LYS A 284 1.97 14.09 -25.20
N TRP A 285 1.70 13.00 -25.90
CA TRP A 285 1.20 11.79 -25.26
C TRP A 285 2.29 11.18 -24.39
N CYS A 286 1.96 10.94 -23.13
CA CYS A 286 2.82 10.30 -22.14
C CYS A 286 2.11 9.07 -21.59
N LEU A 287 2.84 7.96 -21.50
CA LEU A 287 2.38 6.70 -20.93
C LEU A 287 2.98 6.52 -19.53
N TYR A 288 2.14 6.17 -18.56
CA TYR A 288 2.51 6.02 -17.17
C TYR A 288 2.18 4.60 -16.70
N GLU A 289 3.14 3.95 -16.05
CA GLU A 289 2.92 2.67 -15.40
C GLU A 289 2.25 2.90 -14.04
N ALA A 290 1.15 2.22 -13.77
CA ALA A 290 0.33 2.48 -12.60
C ALA A 290 -0.24 1.18 -12.01
N GLN A 291 -0.61 1.21 -10.73
CA GLN A 291 -1.31 0.13 -10.07
C GLN A 291 -2.40 0.65 -9.14
N THR A 292 -3.55 -0.03 -9.18
CA THR A 292 -4.53 0.02 -8.11
C THR A 292 -4.39 -1.23 -7.25
N SER A 293 -4.27 -1.07 -5.93
CA SER A 293 -4.22 -2.17 -4.97
C SER A 293 -5.25 -1.95 -3.88
N VAL A 294 -6.12 -2.93 -3.66
CA VAL A 294 -7.13 -2.88 -2.62
C VAL A 294 -7.07 -4.16 -1.81
N THR A 295 -6.96 -4.03 -0.50
CA THR A 295 -6.97 -5.15 0.45
C THR A 295 -7.99 -4.87 1.55
N LEU A 296 -8.99 -5.72 1.67
CA LEU A 296 -9.92 -5.74 2.79
C LEU A 296 -9.51 -6.82 3.78
N ILE A 297 -9.48 -6.46 5.05
CA ILE A 297 -9.17 -7.35 6.16
C ILE A 297 -10.34 -7.27 7.13
N GLY A 298 -10.97 -8.39 7.43
CA GLY A 298 -12.10 -8.41 8.34
C GLY A 298 -12.11 -9.62 9.25
N ILE A 299 -12.76 -9.45 10.39
CA ILE A 299 -13.05 -10.54 11.34
C ILE A 299 -14.46 -11.05 11.07
N GLU A 300 -15.38 -10.15 10.71
CA GLU A 300 -16.79 -10.44 10.41
C GLU A 300 -17.20 -9.66 9.15
N ASP A 301 -18.31 -10.04 8.53
CA ASP A 301 -18.79 -9.38 7.31
C ASP A 301 -19.06 -7.87 7.51
N CYS A 302 -19.34 -7.45 8.74
CA CYS A 302 -19.65 -6.10 9.16
C CYS A 302 -18.51 -5.37 9.92
N ILE A 303 -17.39 -6.05 10.19
CA ILE A 303 -16.22 -5.51 10.90
C ILE A 303 -14.98 -5.76 10.04
N TRP A 304 -14.59 -4.74 9.29
CA TRP A 304 -13.48 -4.82 8.35
C TRP A 304 -12.81 -3.47 8.11
N THR A 305 -11.56 -3.54 7.65
CA THR A 305 -10.74 -2.39 7.26
C THR A 305 -10.33 -2.57 5.80
N ALA A 306 -10.57 -1.57 4.96
CA ALA A 306 -10.08 -1.51 3.60
C ALA A 306 -8.84 -0.63 3.51
N TYR A 307 -7.84 -1.12 2.78
CA TYR A 307 -6.68 -0.39 2.35
C TYR A 307 -6.74 -0.25 0.84
N GLY A 308 -6.81 0.98 0.34
CA GLY A 308 -6.77 1.31 -1.07
C GLY A 308 -5.53 2.13 -1.39
N ILE A 309 -4.65 1.60 -2.24
CA ILE A 309 -3.48 2.28 -2.77
C ILE A 309 -3.67 2.51 -4.26
N MET A 310 -3.45 3.73 -4.71
CA MET A 310 -3.57 4.09 -6.12
C MET A 310 -2.39 4.94 -6.54
N ASP A 311 -1.79 4.56 -7.67
CA ASP A 311 -0.78 5.40 -8.31
C ASP A 311 -1.48 6.56 -9.03
N THR A 312 -1.23 7.78 -8.55
CA THR A 312 -1.78 9.05 -9.00
C THR A 312 -0.70 10.08 -9.35
N TYR A 313 0.59 9.71 -9.29
CA TYR A 313 1.74 10.61 -9.47
C TYR A 313 1.75 11.36 -10.82
N PHE A 314 1.05 10.83 -11.82
CA PHE A 314 0.91 11.44 -13.15
C PHE A 314 -0.28 12.39 -13.24
N ASP A 315 -1.22 12.38 -12.30
CA ASP A 315 -2.40 13.25 -12.31
C ASP A 315 -2.55 13.96 -10.95
N PRO A 316 -1.84 15.08 -10.75
CA PRO A 316 -1.86 15.81 -9.48
C PRO A 316 -3.20 16.49 -9.21
N ARG A 317 -4.16 16.45 -10.15
CA ARG A 317 -5.49 17.05 -10.01
C ARG A 317 -6.56 16.02 -9.68
N SER A 318 -6.34 14.75 -9.97
CA SER A 318 -7.10 13.67 -9.36
C SER A 318 -6.68 13.55 -7.89
N GLY A 319 -7.16 14.50 -7.09
CA GLY A 319 -7.26 14.26 -5.67
C GLY A 319 -8.12 13.01 -5.41
N PRO A 320 -8.15 12.53 -4.17
CA PRO A 320 -9.15 11.59 -3.74
C PRO A 320 -10.52 12.25 -3.86
N GLU A 321 -11.10 12.22 -5.06
CA GLU A 321 -12.54 12.14 -5.16
C GLU A 321 -12.87 10.86 -4.40
N ALA A 322 -13.26 11.06 -3.14
CA ALA A 322 -13.90 10.05 -2.34
C ALA A 322 -15.07 9.61 -3.20
N ALA A 323 -14.87 8.55 -3.98
CA ALA A 323 -15.92 7.89 -4.70
C ALA A 323 -17.00 7.72 -3.64
N GLY A 324 -18.12 8.41 -3.85
CA GLY A 324 -19.24 8.44 -2.92
C GLY A 324 -19.80 7.04 -2.89
N HIS A 325 -19.10 6.14 -2.20
CA HIS A 325 -19.40 4.75 -2.20
C HIS A 325 -20.70 4.63 -1.41
N ALA A 326 -21.72 4.11 -2.10
CA ALA A 326 -22.94 3.68 -1.45
C ALA A 326 -22.55 2.82 -0.24
N PHE A 327 -23.19 3.05 0.90
CA PHE A 327 -22.82 2.41 2.16
C PHE A 327 -23.14 0.90 2.11
N TYR A 328 -22.18 0.10 1.63
CA TYR A 328 -22.27 -1.36 1.69
C TYR A 328 -22.02 -1.80 3.13
N ARG A 329 -22.95 -2.60 3.67
CA ARG A 329 -22.86 -3.13 5.03
C ARG A 329 -21.94 -4.35 5.12
N ASP A 330 -21.76 -5.08 4.04
CA ASP A 330 -20.95 -6.29 4.02
C ASP A 330 -19.66 -6.11 3.19
N ALA A 331 -18.55 -6.66 3.71
CA ALA A 331 -17.23 -6.55 3.11
C ALA A 331 -17.16 -7.04 1.65
N ARG A 332 -17.97 -8.04 1.30
CA ARG A 332 -17.98 -8.62 -0.05
C ARG A 332 -18.68 -7.70 -1.03
N GLY A 333 -19.83 -7.16 -0.66
CA GLY A 333 -20.56 -6.17 -1.46
C GLY A 333 -19.67 -4.97 -1.76
N TYR A 334 -18.98 -4.47 -0.73
CA TYR A 334 -17.98 -3.40 -0.90
C TYR A 334 -16.86 -3.83 -1.85
N PHE A 335 -16.23 -4.98 -1.60
CA PHE A 335 -15.12 -5.47 -2.43
C PHE A 335 -15.52 -5.59 -3.91
N LEU A 336 -16.65 -6.23 -4.19
CA LEU A 336 -17.11 -6.44 -5.57
C LEU A 336 -17.41 -5.12 -6.29
N MET A 337 -18.02 -4.15 -5.60
CA MET A 337 -18.20 -2.80 -6.15
C MET A 337 -16.85 -2.15 -6.47
N VAL A 338 -15.87 -2.22 -5.57
CA VAL A 338 -14.56 -1.63 -5.81
C VAL A 338 -13.87 -2.30 -6.99
N VAL A 339 -13.93 -3.64 -7.07
CA VAL A 339 -13.40 -4.40 -8.21
C VAL A 339 -14.06 -3.97 -9.51
N GLU A 340 -15.40 -3.90 -9.54
CA GLU A 340 -16.16 -3.46 -10.72
C GLU A 340 -15.77 -2.04 -11.15
N ALA A 341 -15.79 -1.08 -10.21
CA ALA A 341 -15.46 0.31 -10.48
C ALA A 341 -14.02 0.47 -11.01
N ARG A 342 -13.05 -0.25 -10.44
CA ARG A 342 -11.64 -0.14 -10.85
C ARG A 342 -11.36 -0.89 -12.14
N ALA A 343 -12.00 -2.05 -12.37
CA ALA A 343 -11.91 -2.74 -13.65
C ALA A 343 -12.52 -1.90 -14.78
N TYR A 344 -13.66 -1.23 -14.53
CA TYR A 344 -14.27 -0.30 -15.48
C TYR A 344 -13.33 0.87 -15.79
N GLN A 345 -12.80 1.55 -14.77
CA GLN A 345 -11.84 2.65 -14.95
C GLN A 345 -10.62 2.21 -15.78
N ILE A 346 -10.05 1.04 -15.48
CA ILE A 346 -8.90 0.51 -16.22
C ILE A 346 -9.30 0.18 -17.67
N GLY A 347 -10.51 -0.32 -17.90
CA GLY A 347 -11.07 -0.51 -19.25
C GLY A 347 -11.07 0.79 -20.06
N GLU A 348 -11.54 1.90 -19.47
CA GLU A 348 -11.52 3.21 -20.12
C GLU A 348 -10.09 3.70 -20.46
N GLU A 349 -9.11 3.43 -19.59
CA GLU A 349 -7.70 3.73 -19.87
C GLU A 349 -7.17 2.94 -21.07
N PHE A 350 -7.52 1.64 -21.17
CA PHE A 350 -7.16 0.82 -22.31
C PHE A 350 -7.85 1.28 -23.58
N ASP A 351 -9.13 1.59 -23.54
CA ASP A 351 -9.89 2.08 -24.70
C ASP A 351 -9.30 3.40 -25.22
N LEU A 352 -8.94 4.33 -24.33
CA LEU A 352 -8.25 5.56 -24.70
C LEU A 352 -6.91 5.25 -25.41
N LEU A 353 -6.11 4.36 -24.83
CA LEU A 353 -4.82 3.97 -25.41
C LEU A 353 -4.98 3.35 -26.80
N PHE A 354 -5.91 2.40 -26.96
CA PHE A 354 -6.19 1.75 -28.23
C PHE A 354 -6.66 2.75 -29.29
N ASN A 355 -7.61 3.62 -28.95
CA ASN A 355 -8.13 4.62 -29.86
C ASN A 355 -7.04 5.56 -30.39
N VAL A 356 -6.14 6.03 -29.53
CA VAL A 356 -5.02 6.90 -29.95
C VAL A 356 -4.05 6.15 -30.86
N ILE A 357 -3.74 4.89 -30.56
CA ILE A 357 -2.85 4.07 -31.39
C ILE A 357 -3.49 3.79 -32.76
N GLU A 358 -4.75 3.39 -32.80
CA GLU A 358 -5.48 3.11 -34.04
C GLU A 358 -5.61 4.35 -34.93
N GLU A 359 -5.95 5.51 -34.35
CA GLU A 359 -5.99 6.78 -35.08
C GLU A 359 -4.62 7.09 -35.71
N THR A 360 -3.54 6.87 -34.95
CA THR A 360 -2.18 7.11 -35.40
C THR A 360 -1.78 6.21 -36.56
N ILE A 361 -2.07 4.90 -36.46
CA ILE A 361 -1.79 3.92 -37.51
C ILE A 361 -2.61 4.27 -38.77
N SER A 362 -3.89 4.59 -38.60
CA SER A 362 -4.81 4.94 -39.68
C SER A 362 -4.33 6.18 -40.42
N ARG A 363 -3.95 7.24 -39.69
CA ARG A 363 -3.43 8.49 -40.27
C ARG A 363 -2.13 8.27 -41.04
N ARG A 364 -1.20 7.47 -40.50
CA ARG A 364 0.06 7.13 -41.20
C ARG A 364 -0.19 6.32 -42.46
N THR A 365 -1.13 5.38 -42.40
CA THR A 365 -1.51 4.54 -43.54
C THR A 365 -2.13 5.39 -44.64
N TYR A 366 -3.05 6.29 -44.30
CA TYR A 366 -3.66 7.23 -45.25
C TYR A 366 -2.60 8.13 -45.92
N LEU A 367 -1.69 8.72 -45.14
CA LEU A 367 -0.62 9.58 -45.68
C LEU A 367 0.32 8.81 -46.61
N ARG A 368 0.64 7.55 -46.30
CA ARG A 368 1.41 6.70 -47.22
C ARG A 368 0.68 6.51 -48.55
N HIS A 369 -0.59 6.11 -48.52
CA HIS A 369 -1.38 5.92 -49.74
C HIS A 369 -1.53 7.20 -50.55
N SER A 370 -1.75 8.34 -49.90
CA SER A 370 -1.80 9.65 -50.55
C SER A 370 -0.46 10.02 -51.21
N ASN A 371 0.66 9.74 -50.55
CA ASN A 371 1.99 9.99 -51.11
C ASN A 371 2.30 9.07 -52.31
N TYR A 372 1.87 7.81 -52.28
CA TYR A 372 2.00 6.92 -53.44
C TYR A 372 1.17 7.41 -54.63
N HIS A 373 -0.06 7.88 -54.40
CA HIS A 373 -0.91 8.44 -55.47
C HIS A 373 -0.34 9.75 -56.04
N PHE A 374 0.24 10.61 -55.19
CA PHE A 374 0.90 11.84 -55.63
C PHE A 374 2.19 11.55 -56.42
N LEU A 375 3.00 10.58 -55.99
CA LEU A 375 4.23 10.19 -56.70
C LEU A 375 3.95 9.45 -58.01
N ALA A 376 2.89 8.64 -58.07
CA ALA A 376 2.43 8.01 -59.31
C ALA A 376 1.95 9.06 -60.32
N SER A 377 1.13 10.01 -59.89
CA SER A 377 0.68 11.14 -60.73
C SER A 377 1.83 12.04 -61.20
N ARG A 378 2.91 12.20 -60.42
CA ARG A 378 4.12 12.92 -60.85
C ARG A 378 4.98 12.19 -61.87
N ARG A 379 4.95 10.85 -61.93
CA ARG A 379 5.63 10.09 -62.99
C ARG A 379 4.92 10.27 -64.32
N ASP A 380 3.59 10.16 -64.33
CA ASP A 380 2.79 10.40 -65.54
C ASP A 380 2.97 11.82 -66.11
N ILE A 381 3.10 12.84 -65.25
CA ILE A 381 3.34 14.23 -65.69
C ILE A 381 4.76 14.43 -66.26
N ARG A 382 5.79 13.73 -65.75
CA ARG A 382 7.15 13.83 -66.30
C ARG A 382 7.28 13.13 -67.65
N ASP A 383 6.55 12.05 -67.86
CA ASP A 383 6.56 11.32 -69.14
C ASP A 383 5.76 12.11 -70.21
N PHE A 384 4.75 12.90 -69.80
CA PHE A 384 4.00 13.78 -70.70
C PHE A 384 4.74 15.05 -71.15
N VAL A 385 5.78 15.48 -70.41
CA VAL A 385 6.55 16.71 -70.74
C VAL A 385 7.80 16.41 -71.60
N ASN A 386 8.16 15.13 -71.79
CA ASN A 386 9.31 14.69 -72.59
C ASN A 386 8.91 14.05 -73.94
N THR A 387 7.66 14.21 -74.37
CA THR A 387 7.18 13.93 -75.73
C THR A 387 6.71 15.24 -76.36
#